data_AF-A0A7Y3SV30-F1
#
_entry.id   AF-A0A7Y3SV30-F1
#
_cell.length_a   1.000
_cell.length_b   1.000
_cell.length_c   1.000
_cell.angle_alpha   90.00
_cell.angle_beta   90.00
_cell.angle_gamma   90.00
#
_symmetry.space_group_name_H-M   'P 1'
#
loop_
_entity.id
_entity.type
_entity.pdbx_description
1 polymer ?
#
loop_
_entity_poly.entity_id
_entity_poly.type
_entity_poly.pdbx_seq_one_letter_code
_entity_poly.pdbx_strand_id
1 'polypeptide(L)'
;MNITSVSLSYVFFVVSIIEFIFFLYYKFLVINTGAKSKRRENIIGTMKDPEHWRKRNNIIAFISLFWSLISIFAFIYLKFFYSTHLLSIVYVFIYIAAIVLSVFVFIKKNKIVTNK
;
A
#
# COMPACT_ATOMS: atom_id res chain seq x y z
N MET A 1 -11.24 -21.86 -9.49
CA MET A 1 -11.36 -21.09 -10.73
C MET A 1 -9.96 -20.72 -11.20
N ASN A 2 -9.62 -21.01 -12.46
CA ASN A 2 -8.29 -20.78 -13.00
C ASN A 2 -8.32 -19.59 -13.97
N ILE A 3 -7.24 -18.83 -13.99
CA ILE A 3 -7.04 -17.68 -14.87
C ILE A 3 -5.73 -17.85 -15.63
N THR A 4 -5.64 -17.30 -16.84
CA THR A 4 -4.40 -17.34 -17.60
C THR A 4 -3.34 -16.47 -16.93
N SER A 5 -2.08 -16.88 -16.99
CA SER A 5 -0.94 -16.09 -16.48
C SER A 5 -0.88 -14.68 -17.09
N VAL A 6 -1.31 -14.54 -18.36
CA VAL A 6 -1.41 -13.26 -19.04
C VAL A 6 -2.42 -12.34 -18.35
N SER A 7 -3.66 -12.78 -18.14
CA SER A 7 -4.66 -11.97 -17.44
C SER A 7 -4.24 -11.68 -16.00
N LEU A 8 -3.63 -12.65 -15.31
CA LEU A 8 -3.11 -12.47 -13.97
C LEU A 8 -2.00 -11.40 -13.91
N SER A 9 -1.13 -11.33 -14.91
CA SER A 9 -0.09 -10.29 -14.99
C SER A 9 -0.72 -8.88 -14.97
N TYR A 10 -1.78 -8.66 -15.75
CA TYR A 10 -2.47 -7.37 -15.79
C TYR A 10 -3.20 -7.05 -14.48
N VAL A 11 -3.67 -8.05 -13.74
CA VAL A 11 -4.21 -7.84 -12.39
C VAL A 11 -3.12 -7.26 -11.48
N PHE A 12 -1.91 -7.84 -11.47
CA PHE A 12 -0.79 -7.30 -10.69
C PHE A 12 -0.38 -5.90 -11.16
N PHE A 13 -0.44 -5.62 -12.46
CA PHE A 13 -0.18 -4.28 -12.98
C PHE A 13 -1.18 -3.25 -12.44
N VAL A 14 -2.48 -3.57 -12.45
CA VAL A 14 -3.53 -2.70 -11.89
C VAL A 14 -3.33 -2.51 -10.39
N VAL A 15 -3.01 -3.56 -9.63
CA VAL A 15 -2.72 -3.45 -8.19
C VAL A 15 -1.51 -2.55 -7.96
N SER A 16 -0.45 -2.67 -8.76
CA SER A 16 0.74 -1.80 -8.66
C SER A 16 0.37 -0.32 -8.80
N ILE A 17 -0.48 0.02 -9.78
CA ILE A 17 -0.95 1.40 -10.00
C ILE A 17 -1.78 1.89 -8.81
N ILE A 18 -2.74 1.09 -8.33
CA ILE A 18 -3.59 1.46 -7.20
C ILE A 18 -2.76 1.73 -5.94
N GLU A 19 -1.83 0.82 -5.62
CA GLU A 19 -0.94 0.99 -4.47
C GLU A 19 0.01 2.19 -4.64
N PHE A 20 0.47 2.47 -5.86
CA PHE A 20 1.27 3.66 -6.12
C PHE A 20 0.47 4.96 -5.89
N ILE A 21 -0.79 5.00 -6.33
CA ILE A 21 -1.70 6.12 -6.08
C ILE A 21 -1.90 6.30 -4.56
N PHE A 22 -2.09 5.22 -3.80
CA PHE A 22 -2.18 5.29 -2.35
C PHE A 22 -0.89 5.80 -1.70
N PHE A 23 0.28 5.33 -2.15
CA PHE A 23 1.55 5.89 -1.70
C PHE A 23 1.60 7.41 -1.90
N LEU A 24 1.29 7.89 -3.11
CA LEU A 24 1.28 9.31 -3.40
C LEU A 24 0.30 10.05 -2.49
N TYR A 25 -0.94 9.56 -2.39
CA TYR A 25 -1.98 10.15 -1.55
C TYR A 25 -1.53 10.33 -0.10
N TYR A 26 -1.10 9.26 0.56
CA TYR A 26 -0.68 9.32 1.96
C TYR A 26 0.61 10.12 2.13
N LYS A 27 1.53 10.06 1.16
CA LYS A 27 2.76 10.85 1.21
C LYS A 27 2.47 12.35 1.08
N PHE A 28 1.56 12.74 0.20
CA PHE A 28 1.11 14.13 0.09
C PHE A 28 0.47 14.62 1.38
N LEU A 29 -0.35 13.80 2.05
CA LEU A 29 -0.90 14.16 3.37
C LEU A 29 0.21 14.43 4.38
N VAL A 30 1.22 13.56 4.47
CA VAL A 30 2.34 13.70 5.42
C VAL A 30 3.21 14.94 5.16
N ILE A 31 3.44 15.27 3.89
CA ILE A 31 4.21 16.45 3.47
C ILE A 31 3.42 17.73 3.79
N ASN A 32 2.15 17.78 3.41
CA ASN A 32 1.29 18.94 3.62
C ASN A 32 0.88 19.16 5.09
N THR A 33 1.18 18.22 5.99
CA THR A 33 0.93 18.34 7.43
C THR A 33 2.19 18.56 8.27
N GLY A 34 3.34 18.79 7.64
CA GLY A 34 4.59 19.13 8.34
C GLY A 34 4.52 20.49 9.04
N ALA A 35 5.36 20.69 10.07
CA ALA A 35 5.36 21.89 10.92
C ALA A 35 5.50 23.23 10.17
N LYS A 36 6.11 23.23 8.97
CA LYS A 36 6.32 24.41 8.13
C LYS A 36 5.29 24.58 7.01
N SER A 37 4.27 23.72 6.93
CA SER A 37 3.27 23.75 5.86
C SER A 37 2.18 24.79 6.12
N LYS A 38 1.94 25.67 5.13
CA LYS A 38 0.79 26.60 5.13
C LYS A 38 -0.57 25.88 5.09
N ARG A 39 -0.59 24.62 4.63
CA ARG A 39 -1.81 23.79 4.52
C ARG A 39 -2.07 22.96 5.78
N ARG A 40 -1.19 23.03 6.78
CA ARG A 40 -1.28 22.22 8.00
C ARG A 40 -2.58 22.44 8.73
N GLU A 41 -2.98 23.69 8.92
CA GLU A 41 -4.19 24.07 9.66
C GLU A 41 -5.48 23.60 8.96
N ASN A 42 -5.52 23.63 7.62
CA ASN A 42 -6.68 23.14 6.86
C ASN A 42 -6.85 21.61 6.91
N ILE A 43 -5.77 20.86 7.13
CA ILE A 43 -5.79 19.38 7.13
C ILE A 43 -5.89 18.83 8.55
N ILE A 44 -5.11 19.40 9.49
CA ILE A 44 -5.06 18.96 10.88
C ILE A 44 -6.11 19.67 11.74
N GLY A 45 -6.32 20.97 11.52
CA GLY A 45 -7.28 21.79 12.28
C GLY A 45 -7.19 21.55 13.80
N THR A 46 -8.30 21.09 14.37
CA THR A 46 -8.50 20.80 15.81
C THR A 46 -8.28 19.32 16.18
N MET A 47 -7.56 18.56 15.35
CA MET A 47 -7.34 17.12 15.59
C MET A 47 -6.56 16.88 16.89
N LYS A 48 -7.06 15.94 17.71
CA LYS A 48 -6.55 15.66 19.07
C LYS A 48 -5.08 15.18 19.11
N ASP A 49 -4.67 14.35 18.15
CA ASP A 49 -3.30 13.82 18.07
C ASP A 49 -2.80 13.76 16.61
N PRO A 50 -2.30 14.89 16.08
CA PRO A 50 -1.89 14.99 14.69
C PRO A 50 -0.57 14.29 14.39
N GLU A 51 0.32 14.16 15.36
CA GLU A 51 1.62 13.51 15.16
C GLU A 51 1.45 11.99 15.03
N HIS A 52 0.58 11.36 15.84
CA HIS A 52 0.27 9.94 15.68
C HIS A 52 -0.43 9.66 14.34
N TRP A 53 -1.40 10.51 13.95
CA TRP A 53 -2.07 10.40 12.66
C TRP A 53 -1.08 10.50 11.49
N ARG A 54 -0.15 11.46 11.55
CA ARG A 54 0.87 11.66 10.52
C ARG A 54 1.85 10.50 10.45
N LYS A 55 2.29 9.97 11.59
CA LYS A 55 3.15 8.77 11.65
C LYS A 55 2.45 7.56 11.03
N ARG A 56 1.17 7.34 11.35
CA ARG A 56 0.36 6.26 10.77
C ARG A 56 0.26 6.38 9.25
N ASN A 57 -0.05 7.57 8.73
CA ASN A 57 -0.13 7.78 7.28
C ASN A 57 1.21 7.60 6.58
N ASN A 58 2.32 8.01 7.21
CA ASN A 58 3.64 7.77 6.64
C ASN A 58 3.97 6.26 6.56
N ILE A 59 3.59 5.48 7.57
CA ILE A 59 3.73 4.01 7.54
C ILE A 59 2.91 3.41 6.41
N ILE A 60 1.63 3.78 6.29
CA ILE A 60 0.75 3.28 5.22
C ILE A 60 1.31 3.65 3.84
N ALA A 61 1.84 4.87 3.67
CA ALA A 61 2.47 5.28 2.42
C ALA A 61 3.60 4.31 2.01
N PHE A 62 4.51 4.00 2.94
CA PHE A 62 5.63 3.09 2.65
C PHE A 62 5.19 1.63 2.43
N ILE A 63 4.16 1.16 3.14
CA ILE A 63 3.57 -0.15 2.89
C ILE A 63 2.99 -0.23 1.47
N SER A 64 2.23 0.80 1.06
CA SER A 64 1.70 0.88 -0.30
C SER A 64 2.80 0.94 -1.35
N LEU A 65 3.87 1.71 -1.13
CA LEU A 65 5.02 1.72 -2.03
C LEU A 65 5.67 0.33 -2.15
N PHE A 66 5.85 -0.36 -1.03
CA PHE A 66 6.40 -1.71 -1.00
C PHE A 66 5.55 -2.70 -1.80
N TRP A 67 4.23 -2.72 -1.61
CA TRP A 67 3.33 -3.60 -2.35
C TRP A 67 3.19 -3.22 -3.83
N SER A 68 3.29 -1.93 -4.15
CA SER A 68 3.36 -1.46 -5.54
C SER A 68 4.58 -2.02 -6.26
N LEU A 69 5.75 -2.03 -5.59
CA LEU A 69 6.99 -2.61 -6.11
C LEU A 69 6.88 -4.14 -6.25
N ILE A 70 6.36 -4.85 -5.24
CA ILE A 70 6.15 -6.30 -5.37
C ILE A 70 5.22 -6.62 -6.54
N SER A 71 4.14 -5.85 -6.69
CA SER A 71 3.18 -6.03 -7.78
C SER A 71 3.82 -5.77 -9.15
N ILE A 72 4.69 -4.76 -9.28
CA ILE A 72 5.40 -4.51 -10.55
C ILE A 72 6.36 -5.66 -10.87
N PHE A 73 7.08 -6.19 -9.88
CA PHE A 73 7.95 -7.35 -10.09
C PHE A 73 7.16 -8.60 -10.48
N ALA A 74 6.01 -8.85 -9.84
CA ALA A 74 5.12 -9.95 -10.19
C ALA A 74 4.58 -9.82 -11.62
N PHE A 75 4.18 -8.61 -12.03
CA PHE A 75 3.76 -8.31 -13.40
C PHE A 75 4.88 -8.61 -14.41
N ILE A 76 6.08 -8.06 -14.19
CA ILE A 76 7.22 -8.26 -15.08
C ILE A 76 7.56 -9.74 -15.21
N TYR A 77 7.61 -10.46 -14.09
CA TYR A 77 7.89 -11.90 -14.07
C TYR A 77 6.85 -12.69 -14.87
N LEU A 78 5.56 -12.50 -14.57
CA LEU A 78 4.48 -13.23 -15.24
C LEU A 78 4.32 -12.86 -16.72
N LYS A 79 4.64 -11.63 -17.09
CA LYS A 79 4.47 -11.14 -18.47
C LYS A 79 5.61 -11.57 -19.39
N PHE A 80 6.86 -11.53 -18.91
CA PHE A 80 8.04 -11.69 -19.77
C PHE A 80 8.82 -12.99 -19.54
N PHE A 81 8.76 -13.56 -18.35
CA PHE A 81 9.60 -14.71 -17.97
C PHE A 81 8.79 -15.99 -17.70
N TYR A 82 7.47 -15.90 -17.56
CA TYR A 82 6.62 -17.04 -17.25
C TYR A 82 5.86 -17.53 -18.48
N SER A 83 5.96 -18.83 -18.77
CA SER A 83 5.21 -19.47 -19.86
C SER A 83 3.70 -19.37 -19.65
N THR A 84 2.94 -19.40 -20.75
CA THR A 84 1.48 -19.28 -20.68
C THR A 84 0.87 -20.53 -20.05
N HIS A 85 0.40 -20.40 -18.81
CA HIS A 85 -0.26 -21.47 -18.05
C HIS A 85 -1.51 -20.96 -17.34
N LEU A 86 -2.35 -21.91 -16.93
CA LEU A 86 -3.49 -21.66 -16.05
C LEU A 86 -3.02 -21.66 -14.60
N LEU A 87 -3.23 -20.54 -13.91
CA LEU A 87 -2.94 -20.36 -12.50
C LEU A 87 -4.24 -20.27 -11.71
N SER A 88 -4.24 -20.76 -10.48
CA SER A 88 -5.40 -20.66 -9.60
C SER A 88 -5.63 -19.21 -9.16
N ILE A 89 -6.87 -18.73 -9.23
CA ILE A 89 -7.20 -17.37 -8.77
C ILE A 89 -7.02 -17.18 -7.26
N VAL A 90 -6.91 -18.27 -6.50
CA VAL A 90 -6.70 -18.26 -5.04
C VAL A 90 -5.45 -17.45 -4.68
N TYR A 91 -4.42 -17.45 -5.52
CA TYR A 91 -3.21 -16.64 -5.29
C TYR A 91 -3.49 -15.14 -5.23
N VAL A 92 -4.47 -14.63 -5.98
CA VAL A 92 -4.87 -13.21 -5.93
C VAL A 92 -5.49 -12.88 -4.57
N PHE A 93 -6.36 -13.75 -4.06
CA PHE A 93 -7.01 -13.54 -2.77
C PHE A 93 -6.02 -13.60 -1.61
N ILE A 94 -5.08 -14.56 -1.64
CA ILE A 94 -3.98 -14.64 -0.66
C ILE A 94 -3.13 -13.37 -0.73
N TYR A 95 -2.84 -12.89 -1.93
CA TYR A 95 -2.05 -11.67 -2.13
C TYR A 95 -2.74 -10.44 -1.54
N ILE A 96 -4.03 -10.23 -1.83
CA ILE A 96 -4.82 -9.13 -1.26
C ILE A 96 -4.88 -9.25 0.27
N ALA A 97 -5.10 -10.46 0.80
CA ALA A 97 -5.10 -10.69 2.24
C ALA A 97 -3.76 -10.32 2.89
N ALA A 98 -2.63 -10.62 2.23
CA ALA A 98 -1.30 -10.26 2.70
C ALA A 98 -1.09 -8.73 2.74
N ILE A 99 -1.58 -7.99 1.74
CA ILE A 99 -1.57 -6.52 1.74
C ILE A 99 -2.34 -6.00 2.95
N VAL A 100 -3.59 -6.44 3.14
CA VAL A 100 -4.45 -6.00 4.23
C VAL A 100 -3.83 -6.32 5.60
N LEU A 101 -3.33 -7.55 5.77
CA LEU A 101 -2.66 -7.97 7.01
C LEU A 101 -1.41 -7.13 7.31
N SER A 102 -0.63 -6.77 6.28
CA SER A 102 0.55 -5.92 6.47
C SER A 102 0.18 -4.56 7.05
N VAL A 103 -0.90 -3.93 6.55
CA VAL A 103 -1.40 -2.66 7.07
C VAL A 103 -1.82 -2.81 8.54
N PHE A 104 -2.58 -3.85 8.88
CA PHE A 104 -3.01 -4.08 10.26
C PHE A 104 -1.86 -4.34 11.24
N VAL A 105 -0.88 -5.16 10.85
CA VAL A 105 0.26 -5.52 11.71
C VAL A 105 1.11 -4.29 12.03
N PHE A 106 1.44 -3.48 11.03
CA PHE A 106 2.29 -2.30 11.21
C PHE A 106 1.56 -1.17 11.94
N ILE A 107 0.24 -1.02 11.77
CA ILE A 107 -0.56 -0.07 12.55
C ILE A 107 -0.65 -0.51 14.03
N LYS A 108 -0.93 -1.79 14.31
CA LYS A 108 -1.08 -2.30 15.69
C LYS A 108 0.23 -2.22 16.48
N LYS A 109 1.38 -2.49 15.85
CA LYS A 109 2.70 -2.35 16.49
C LYS A 109 2.94 -0.94 17.02
N ASN A 110 2.45 0.09 16.32
CA ASN A 110 2.59 1.48 16.75
C ASN A 110 1.76 1.82 18.00
N LYS A 111 0.59 1.19 18.23
CA LYS A 111 -0.19 1.39 19.46
C LYS A 111 0.54 0.87 20.70
N ILE A 112 1.26 -0.25 20.58
CA ILE A 112 1.94 -0.89 21.71
C ILE A 112 3.18 -0.09 22.14
N VAL A 113 3.91 0.51 21.20
CA VAL A 113 5.12 1.30 21.49
C VAL A 113 4.79 2.68 22.10
N THR A 114 3.60 3.22 21.85
CA THR A 114 3.20 4.55 22.36
C THR A 114 2.65 4.49 23.81
N ASN A 115 2.40 3.28 24.35
CA ASN A 115 1.91 3.05 25.71
C ASN A 115 3.01 2.65 26.73
N LYS A 116 4.28 2.83 26.36
CA LYS A 116 5.44 2.71 27.26
C LYS A 116 6.07 4.08 27.44
#